data_AF-A0A2V9WPD9-F1
#
_entry.id   AF-A0A2V9WPD9-F1
#
_cell.length_a   1.000
_cell.length_b   1.000
_cell.length_c   1.000
_cell.angle_alpha   90.00
_cell.angle_beta   90.00
_cell.angle_gamma   90.00
#
_symmetry.space_group_name_H-M   'P 1'
#
loop_
_entity.id
_entity.type
_entity.pdbx_description
1 polymer ?
#
loop_
_entity_poly.entity_id
_entity_poly.type
_entity_poly.pdbx_seq_one_letter_code
_entity_poly.pdbx_strand_id
1 'polypeptide(L)' 'MKRTVNVSEVTNDIDYLTALSNTRSEIIVPILDDAGKHILGTIDVESEKVSAFDHATERLLEQCAVALRALWITEQNRTL' A
#
# COMPACT_ATOMS: atom_id res chain seq x y z
N MET A 1 1.74 -12.60 3.18
CA MET A 1 3.02 -11.93 2.81
C MET A 1 2.95 -10.49 3.30
N LYS A 2 4.03 -9.88 3.81
CA LYS A 2 4.07 -8.47 4.23
C LYS A 2 5.02 -7.69 3.32
N ARG A 3 4.60 -7.47 2.08
CA ARG A 3 5.41 -6.80 1.07
C ARG A 3 4.53 -5.93 0.20
N THR A 4 5.16 -4.98 -0.47
CA THR A 4 4.55 -4.24 -1.57
C THR A 4 4.03 -5.21 -2.64
N VAL A 5 2.82 -4.96 -3.10
CA VAL A 5 2.17 -5.64 -4.22
C VAL A 5 1.90 -4.58 -5.27
N ASN A 6 2.53 -4.72 -6.44
CA ASN A 6 2.40 -3.80 -7.56
C ASN A 6 1.91 -4.63 -8.76
N VAL A 7 0.64 -4.43 -9.14
CA VAL A 7 -0.03 -5.17 -10.22
C VAL A 7 -0.20 -4.23 -11.40
N SER A 8 0.46 -4.58 -12.51
CA SER A 8 0.46 -3.77 -13.72
C SER A 8 -0.85 -3.83 -14.52
N GLU A 9 -1.60 -4.93 -14.42
CA GLU A 9 -2.94 -5.07 -15.01
C GLU A 9 -3.83 -5.93 -14.11
N VAL A 10 -4.76 -5.30 -13.39
CA VAL A 10 -5.63 -6.01 -12.44
C VAL A 10 -6.69 -6.88 -13.12
N THR A 11 -7.09 -6.57 -14.38
CA THR A 11 -8.09 -7.39 -15.09
C THR A 11 -7.60 -8.80 -15.42
N ASN A 12 -6.29 -9.03 -15.35
CA ASN A 12 -5.66 -10.33 -15.59
C ASN A 12 -5.37 -11.09 -14.30
N ASP A 13 -5.61 -10.48 -13.14
CA ASP A 13 -5.34 -11.08 -11.83
C ASP A 13 -6.62 -11.73 -11.30
N ILE A 14 -6.61 -13.07 -11.19
CA ILE A 14 -7.77 -13.85 -10.74
C ILE A 14 -8.10 -13.62 -9.26
N ASP A 15 -7.13 -13.16 -8.48
CA ASP A 15 -7.29 -12.89 -7.05
C ASP A 15 -7.72 -11.43 -6.79
N TYR A 16 -7.89 -10.62 -7.84
CA TYR A 16 -8.29 -9.23 -7.71
C TYR A 16 -9.75 -9.06 -7.28
N LEU A 17 -9.95 -8.24 -6.25
CA LEU A 17 -11.27 -7.84 -5.78
C LEU A 17 -11.52 -6.39 -6.18
N THR A 18 -12.47 -6.17 -7.09
CA THR A 18 -12.75 -4.83 -7.62
C THR A 18 -13.25 -3.87 -6.54
N ALA A 19 -12.46 -2.82 -6.27
CA ALA A 19 -12.88 -1.67 -5.46
C ALA A 19 -13.48 -0.56 -6.34
N LEU A 20 -12.74 -0.12 -7.36
CA LEU A 20 -13.23 0.80 -8.39
C LEU A 20 -13.33 0.08 -9.75
N SER A 21 -14.44 0.27 -10.45
CA SER A 21 -14.74 -0.46 -11.70
C SER A 21 -13.82 -0.13 -12.87
N ASN A 22 -13.07 0.97 -12.78
CA ASN A 22 -12.17 1.49 -13.81
C ASN A 22 -10.69 1.24 -13.48
N THR A 23 -10.36 0.57 -12.38
CA THR A 23 -8.97 0.29 -12.02
C THR A 23 -8.33 -0.68 -13.01
N ARG A 24 -7.15 -0.31 -13.48
CA ARG A 24 -6.33 -1.05 -14.44
C ARG A 24 -4.98 -1.42 -13.86
N SER A 25 -4.39 -0.61 -12.98
CA SER A 25 -3.24 -1.02 -12.18
C SER A 25 -3.40 -0.56 -10.74
N GLU A 26 -2.77 -1.28 -9.82
CA GLU A 26 -2.87 -1.02 -8.39
C GLU A 26 -1.54 -1.30 -7.70
N ILE A 27 -1.16 -0.45 -6.74
CA ILE A 27 -0.03 -0.67 -5.86
C ILE A 27 -0.47 -0.54 -4.39
N ILE A 28 -0.30 -1.63 -3.65
CA ILE A 28 -0.57 -1.71 -2.22
C ILE A 28 0.75 -1.80 -1.46
N VAL A 29 0.99 -0.86 -0.55
CA VAL A 29 2.18 -0.82 0.30
C VAL A 29 1.79 -0.99 1.76
N PRO A 30 2.28 -2.03 2.46
CA PRO A 30 1.98 -2.20 3.89
C PRO A 30 2.74 -1.17 4.74
N ILE A 31 2.03 -0.53 5.67
CA ILE A 31 2.63 0.25 6.75
C ILE A 31 2.95 -0.73 7.88
N LEU A 32 4.23 -0.92 8.16
CA LEU A 32 4.70 -1.85 9.19
C LEU A 32 5.08 -1.12 10.47
N ASP A 33 5.00 -1.81 11.60
CA ASP A 33 5.56 -1.36 12.87
C ASP A 33 7.11 -1.30 12.85
N ASP A 34 7.71 -0.77 13.92
CA ASP A 34 9.16 -0.65 14.05
C ASP A 34 9.89 -1.99 13.92
N ALA A 35 9.28 -3.08 14.35
CA ALA A 35 9.84 -4.42 14.28
C ALA A 35 9.62 -5.09 12.90
N GLY A 36 8.86 -4.50 11.99
CA GLY A 36 8.45 -5.13 10.73
C GLY A 36 7.55 -6.35 10.91
N LYS A 37 6.98 -6.53 12.11
CA LYS A 37 6.21 -7.71 12.53
C LYS A 37 4.71 -7.50 12.44
N HIS A 38 4.20 -6.28 12.49
CA HIS A 38 2.77 -6.01 12.46
C HIS A 38 2.43 -5.05 11.32
N ILE A 39 1.33 -5.33 10.63
CA ILE A 39 0.75 -4.37 9.67
C ILE A 39 -0.11 -3.42 10.50
N LEU A 40 0.22 -2.13 10.44
CA LEU A 40 -0.52 -1.06 11.07
C LEU A 40 -1.61 -0.51 10.15
N GLY A 41 -1.36 -0.53 8.85
CA GLY A 41 -2.28 -0.10 7.81
C GLY A 41 -1.70 -0.36 6.41
N THR A 42 -2.35 0.18 5.39
CA THR A 42 -1.90 0.09 3.98
C THR A 42 -2.01 1.45 3.32
N ILE A 43 -1.07 1.72 2.41
CA ILE A 43 -1.27 2.69 1.34
C ILE A 43 -1.83 1.91 0.16
N ASP A 44 -2.93 2.38 -0.41
CA ASP A 44 -3.59 1.79 -1.56
C ASP A 44 -3.72 2.86 -2.64
N VAL A 45 -3.20 2.59 -3.84
CA VAL A 45 -3.19 3.52 -4.96
C VAL A 45 -3.65 2.82 -6.23
N GLU A 46 -4.74 3.31 -6.78
CA GLU A 46 -5.39 2.79 -7.97
C GLU A 46 -5.14 3.71 -9.19
N SER A 47 -5.10 3.13 -10.39
CA SER A 47 -5.00 3.88 -11.64
C SER A 47 -5.86 3.28 -12.74
N GLU A 48 -6.53 4.15 -13.53
CA GLU A 48 -7.17 3.76 -14.79
C GLU A 48 -6.17 3.40 -15.92
N LYS A 49 -4.87 3.57 -15.68
CA LYS A 49 -3.81 3.25 -16.64
C LYS A 49 -3.16 1.91 -16.29
N VAL A 50 -2.83 1.13 -17.31
CA VAL A 50 -2.00 -0.08 -17.20
C VAL A 50 -0.58 0.32 -16.84
N SER A 51 0.10 -0.46 -15.99
CA SER A 51 1.51 -0.26 -15.61
C SER A 51 1.82 1.16 -15.13
N ALA A 52 0.94 1.76 -14.33
CA ALA A 52 1.07 3.17 -13.93
C ALA A 52 2.23 3.42 -12.94
N PHE A 53 2.68 2.40 -12.22
CA PHE A 53 3.62 2.52 -11.11
C PHE A 53 4.96 1.87 -11.42
N ASP A 54 5.97 2.71 -11.67
CA ASP A 54 7.34 2.27 -11.84
C ASP A 54 8.08 2.07 -10.50
N HIS A 55 9.33 1.60 -10.56
CA HIS A 55 10.15 1.38 -9.37
C HIS A 55 10.43 2.67 -8.57
N ALA A 56 10.46 3.83 -9.23
CA ALA A 56 10.66 5.10 -8.54
C ALA A 56 9.43 5.45 -7.69
N THR A 57 8.23 5.24 -8.25
CA THR A 57 6.96 5.41 -7.56
C THR A 57 6.80 4.42 -6.42
N GLU A 58 7.11 3.14 -6.64
CA GLU A 58 7.09 2.11 -5.60
C GLU A 58 7.99 2.51 -4.42
N ARG A 59 9.24 2.90 -4.69
CA ARG A 59 10.17 3.33 -3.64
C ARG A 59 9.70 4.57 -2.89
N LEU A 60 9.07 5.52 -3.58
CA LEU A 60 8.49 6.70 -2.95
C LEU A 60 7.36 6.30 -2.00
N LEU A 61 6.46 5.41 -2.43
CA LEU A 61 5.35 4.94 -1.60
C LEU A 61 5.84 4.14 -0.38
N GLU A 62 6.89 3.34 -0.53
CA GLU A 62 7.55 2.67 0.60
C GLU A 62 8.14 3.66 1.61
N GLN A 63 8.74 4.76 1.14
CA GLN A 63 9.23 5.83 2.02
C GLN A 63 8.07 6.55 2.72
N CYS A 64 6.96 6.79 2.02
CA CYS A 64 5.74 7.32 2.62
C CYS A 64 5.20 6.38 3.70
N ALA A 65 5.20 5.06 3.48
CA ALA A 65 4.74 4.08 4.47
C ALA A 65 5.56 4.15 5.76
N VAL A 66 6.89 4.32 5.66
CA VAL A 66 7.76 4.52 6.83
C VAL A 66 7.40 5.81 7.58
N ALA A 67 7.12 6.90 6.86
CA ALA A 67 6.74 8.17 7.49
C ALA A 67 5.36 8.11 8.18
N LEU A 68 4.38 7.45 7.54
CA LEU A 68 3.01 7.34 8.05
C LEU A 68 2.89 6.46 9.30
N ARG A 69 3.85 5.57 9.55
CA ARG A 69 3.92 4.73 10.77
C ARG A 69 3.69 5.53 12.06
N ALA A 70 4.18 6.78 12.11
CA ALA A 70 4.05 7.64 13.29
C ALA A 70 2.59 7.93 13.70
N LEU A 71 1.64 7.87 12.75
CA LEU A 71 0.22 8.12 13.02
C LEU A 71 -0.37 7.09 13.99
N TRP A 72 0.15 5.86 14.00
CA TRP A 72 -0.31 4.78 14.89
C TRP A 72 0.37 4.77 16.27
N ILE A 73 1.50 5.48 16.43
CA ILE A 73 2.20 5.60 17.72
C ILE A 73 1.49 6.62 18.62
N THR A 74 0.91 7.68 18.04
CA THR A 74 0.20 8.73 18.78
C THR A 74 -1.12 8.27 19.40
N GLU A 75 -1.79 7.24 18.86
CA GLU A 75 -3.06 6.75 19.43
C GLU A 75 -2.87 5.85 20.66
N GLN A 76 -1.74 5.15 20.77
CA GLN A 76 -1.47 4.25 21.90
C GLN A 76 -1.09 4.97 23.21
N ASN A 77 -0.70 6.25 23.13
CA ASN A 77 -0.36 7.09 24.29
C ASN A 77 -1.51 7.99 24.76
N ARG A 78 -2.71 7.86 24.17
CA ARG A 78 -3.84 8.76 24.43
C ARG A 78 -4.85 8.22 25.48
N THR A 79 -4.52 7.11 26.12
CA THR A 79 -5.34 6.45 27.16
C THR A 79 -4.56 6.31 28.48
N LEU A 80 -3.94 7.40 28.95
CA LEU A 80 -3.45 7.54 30.33
C LEU A 80 -4.05 8.80 30.95
#